data_AF-A0A1V4RSM0-F1
#
_entry.id   AF-A0A1V4RSM0-F1
#
_cell.length_a   1.000
_cell.length_b   1.000
_cell.length_c   1.000
_cell.angle_alpha   90.00
_cell.angle_beta   90.00
_cell.angle_gamma   90.00
#
_symmetry.space_group_name_H-M   'P 1'
#
loop_
_entity.id
_entity.type
_entity.pdbx_description
1 polymer ?
#
loop_
_entity_poly.entity_id
_entity_poly.type
_entity_poly.pdbx_seq_one_letter_code
_entity_poly.pdbx_strand_id
1 'polypeptide(L)'
;MKLRLHLCFVFFLVNLSVVYSAGLGLKPPENPPGVVPLFVEEHPGLSQFYVDSTLLKSNLSKLKRIEKLDSTQQIVEIRELLYDHDYRLPIALSLDEYVRRRLQFQNQSKWRETVIKDLSRKEAAGPGGIELNIPVRIRSKAFKRIFGGDRVGLRVTGNISFELAGRSEHREGSAVSSFEQRGNFSPRFKQTQQFQVEGKVGDKVSVKVDQNSEATFDLENTLRLTYTGDEDEIIQNIEAGNVSLSLPSTNYVSASSKHQGLFGFKTGMQVGNLSFVGIASLERGEKQKVTKTGKSDQNKFRIKDYEYSRNRFFFVDTIYQENFESGYNTQTMAWQVFGGGAFRISQLDVWVKARPTDPVTSRGVAVLDPQPGMNVDSLENAGEIPGEREIAYFKRL
;
A
#
# COMPACT_ATOMS: atom_id res chain seq x y z
N MET A 1 3.94 -27.03 53.09
CA MET A 1 4.99 -26.52 52.19
C MET A 1 4.39 -26.34 50.80
N LYS A 2 3.80 -25.16 50.50
CA LYS A 2 3.08 -24.89 49.25
C LYS A 2 4.02 -24.15 48.29
N LEU A 3 4.49 -24.85 47.27
CA LEU A 3 5.30 -24.29 46.18
C LEU A 3 4.36 -23.54 45.23
N ARG A 4 4.23 -22.22 45.40
CA ARG A 4 3.53 -21.36 44.44
C ARG A 4 4.44 -21.17 43.23
N LEU A 5 4.21 -21.97 42.19
CA LEU A 5 4.81 -21.81 40.87
C LEU A 5 4.16 -20.58 40.20
N HIS A 6 4.69 -19.38 40.46
CA HIS A 6 4.41 -18.20 39.65
C HIS A 6 5.19 -18.33 38.34
N LEU A 7 4.62 -19.07 37.40
CA LEU A 7 4.99 -18.98 35.99
C LEU A 7 4.45 -17.63 35.48
N CYS A 8 5.10 -16.54 35.87
CA CYS A 8 4.91 -15.24 35.24
C CYS A 8 5.44 -15.37 33.82
N PHE A 9 4.56 -15.76 32.90
CA PHE A 9 4.63 -15.37 31.51
C PHE A 9 4.73 -13.85 31.51
N VAL A 10 5.97 -13.32 31.49
CA VAL A 10 6.22 -11.93 31.16
C VAL A 10 5.96 -11.82 29.66
N PHE A 11 4.67 -11.80 29.33
CA PHE A 11 4.17 -11.15 28.13
C PHE A 11 4.66 -9.72 28.26
N PHE A 12 5.82 -9.45 27.65
CA PHE A 12 6.21 -8.09 27.36
C PHE A 12 5.18 -7.61 26.33
N LEU A 13 4.06 -7.10 26.84
CA LEU A 13 3.23 -6.12 26.15
C LEU A 13 4.13 -4.93 25.86
N VAL A 14 4.99 -5.08 24.86
CA VAL A 14 5.22 -3.96 23.95
C VAL A 14 3.81 -3.67 23.48
N ASN A 15 3.25 -2.58 23.98
CA ASN A 15 2.23 -1.87 23.24
C ASN A 15 2.88 -1.57 21.88
N LEU A 16 2.73 -2.51 20.94
CA LEU A 16 3.08 -2.34 19.54
C LEU A 16 1.98 -1.51 18.90
N SER A 17 1.69 -0.37 19.53
CA SER A 17 0.94 0.75 18.96
C SER A 17 1.91 1.69 18.25
N VAL A 18 3.01 1.16 17.69
CA VAL A 18 4.09 1.96 17.11
C VAL A 18 4.66 1.22 15.91
N VAL A 19 3.94 1.23 14.78
CA VAL A 19 4.47 1.40 13.40
C VAL A 19 3.39 1.99 12.47
N TYR A 20 2.10 2.00 12.83
CA TYR A 20 1.06 2.60 11.95
C TYR A 20 1.05 4.13 11.85
N SER A 21 2.04 4.83 12.42
CA SER A 21 2.24 6.26 12.17
C SER A 21 3.72 6.63 12.24
N ALA A 22 4.47 6.23 11.20
CA ALA A 22 5.68 6.97 10.80
C ALA A 22 5.33 8.25 10.01
N GLY A 23 4.09 8.74 10.13
CA GLY A 23 3.77 10.12 9.78
C GLY A 23 4.25 11.03 10.91
N LEU A 24 4.94 12.12 10.57
CA LEU A 24 5.05 13.31 11.41
C LEU A 24 3.65 13.88 11.64
N GLY A 25 2.85 13.20 12.47
CA GLY A 25 1.56 13.67 12.90
C GLY A 25 1.78 14.84 13.84
N LEU A 26 1.21 15.99 13.53
CA LEU A 26 1.06 17.09 14.47
C LEU A 26 0.24 16.55 15.65
N LYS A 27 0.93 16.16 16.73
CA LYS A 27 0.26 15.80 17.98
C LYS A 27 -0.25 17.10 18.61
N PRO A 28 -1.51 17.17 19.05
CA PRO A 28 -1.95 18.28 19.87
C PRO A 28 -1.06 18.37 21.12
N PRO A 29 -0.80 19.58 21.65
CA PRO A 29 0.01 19.72 22.85
C PRO A 29 -0.57 18.85 23.98
N GLU A 30 0.29 18.07 24.64
CA GLU A 30 -0.13 17.10 25.66
C GLU A 30 -0.83 17.76 26.86
N ASN A 31 -0.67 19.06 27.03
CA ASN A 31 -1.26 19.83 28.11
C ASN A 31 -2.22 20.89 27.55
N PRO A 32 -3.41 21.08 28.16
CA PRO A 32 -4.31 22.18 27.81
C PRO A 32 -3.58 23.52 27.88
N PRO A 33 -3.92 24.50 27.01
CA PRO A 33 -3.34 25.83 27.09
C PRO A 33 -3.58 26.43 28.49
N GLY A 34 -2.50 26.92 29.14
CA GLY A 34 -2.55 27.53 30.47
C GLY A 34 -2.17 26.60 31.64
N VAL A 35 -1.99 25.29 31.41
CA VAL A 35 -1.50 24.33 32.42
C VAL A 35 0.02 24.20 32.32
N VAL A 36 0.70 24.04 33.46
CA VAL A 36 2.15 23.79 33.51
C VAL A 36 2.47 22.53 32.68
N PRO A 37 3.41 22.59 31.72
CA PRO A 37 3.80 21.42 30.96
C PRO A 37 4.48 20.39 31.87
N LEU A 38 4.02 19.15 31.79
CA LEU A 38 4.59 18.02 32.56
C LEU A 38 6.10 17.91 32.40
N PHE A 39 6.64 18.14 31.20
CA PHE A 39 8.07 18.21 30.92
C PHE A 39 8.35 19.34 29.92
N VAL A 40 9.50 20.00 30.05
CA VAL A 40 9.92 21.05 29.12
C VAL A 40 10.56 20.38 27.90
N GLU A 41 9.97 20.56 26.72
CA GLU A 41 10.57 20.11 25.47
C GLU A 41 11.71 21.05 25.05
N GLU A 42 12.93 20.53 25.06
CA GLU A 42 14.02 21.13 24.30
C GLU A 42 13.85 20.71 22.84
N HIS A 43 13.73 21.68 21.94
CA HIS A 43 13.68 21.49 20.49
C HIS A 43 15.04 21.79 19.85
N PRO A 44 16.03 20.87 19.93
CA PRO A 44 17.39 21.11 19.43
C PRO A 44 17.48 21.19 17.90
N GLY A 45 16.43 20.83 17.15
CA GLY A 45 16.44 20.84 15.68
C GLY A 45 16.04 22.17 15.03
N LEU A 46 15.32 23.04 15.74
CA LEU A 46 14.92 24.37 15.22
C LEU A 46 16.04 25.41 15.33
N SER A 47 17.13 25.12 16.04
CA SER A 47 18.32 25.96 16.10
C SER A 47 19.28 25.76 14.92
N GLN A 48 19.11 24.69 14.13
CA GLN A 48 19.92 24.40 12.93
C GLN A 48 19.35 25.04 11.66
N PHE A 49 18.06 25.33 11.63
CA PHE A 49 17.49 26.23 10.63
C PHE A 49 17.82 27.66 11.05
N TYR A 50 18.51 28.42 10.20
CA TYR A 50 18.71 29.85 10.43
C TYR A 50 17.36 30.55 10.31
N VAL A 51 16.57 30.54 11.38
CA VAL A 51 15.39 31.37 11.49
C VAL A 51 15.84 32.64 12.17
N ASP A 52 15.97 33.73 11.41
CA ASP A 52 16.18 35.08 11.92
C ASP A 52 14.92 35.52 12.68
N SER A 53 14.77 34.97 13.88
CA SER A 53 13.59 35.18 14.71
C SER A 53 14.01 35.26 16.16
N THR A 54 14.53 36.43 16.48
CA THR A 54 14.37 37.06 17.80
C THR A 54 12.92 37.01 18.32
N LEU A 55 11.94 36.74 17.44
CA LEU A 55 10.53 36.46 17.76
C LEU A 55 10.26 35.12 18.47
N LEU A 56 11.09 34.08 18.29
CA LEU A 56 10.84 32.73 18.82
C LEU A 56 11.76 32.31 19.97
N LYS A 57 12.84 33.06 20.21
CA LYS A 57 13.67 32.91 21.42
C LYS A 57 13.17 33.85 22.53
N SER A 58 12.00 33.56 23.10
CA SER A 58 11.66 34.17 24.40
C SER A 58 12.45 33.43 25.48
N ASN A 59 13.67 33.87 25.74
CA ASN A 59 14.39 33.43 26.92
C ASN A 59 13.73 34.16 28.11
N LEU A 60 12.67 33.56 28.67
CA LEU A 60 12.03 34.02 29.90
C LEU A 60 13.01 33.80 31.06
N SER A 61 14.02 34.67 31.16
CA SER A 61 15.15 34.57 32.10
C SER A 61 14.74 34.54 33.58
N LYS A 62 13.46 34.75 33.88
CA LYS A 62 12.88 34.76 35.23
C LYS A 62 11.78 33.70 35.43
N LEU A 63 11.62 32.75 34.50
CA LEU A 63 10.76 31.59 34.68
C LEU A 63 11.48 30.57 35.57
N LYS A 64 10.91 30.28 36.75
CA LYS A 64 11.42 29.29 37.70
C LYS A 64 10.46 28.12 37.81
N ARG A 65 10.90 26.95 37.37
CA ARG A 65 10.15 25.69 37.54
C ARG A 65 10.50 25.05 38.88
N ILE A 66 9.48 24.65 39.63
CA ILE A 66 9.60 23.96 40.93
C ILE A 66 8.92 22.60 40.80
N GLU A 67 9.67 21.54 41.09
CA GLU A 67 9.15 20.18 41.22
C GLU A 67 9.36 19.75 42.68
N LYS A 68 8.26 19.51 43.39
CA LYS A 68 8.30 19.10 44.81
C LYS A 68 7.51 17.83 44.99
N LEU A 69 8.03 16.98 45.87
CA LEU A 69 7.32 15.81 46.35
C LEU A 69 6.54 16.23 47.61
N ASP A 70 5.31 15.76 47.74
CA ASP A 70 4.51 16.00 48.93
C ASP A 70 5.09 15.30 50.17
N SER A 71 4.62 15.69 51.36
CA SER A 71 5.09 15.13 52.62
C SER A 71 4.82 13.63 52.77
N THR A 72 3.86 13.07 52.01
CA THR A 72 3.54 11.65 52.00
C THR A 72 4.34 10.84 50.97
N GLN A 73 5.13 11.50 50.12
CA GLN A 73 5.91 10.91 49.02
C GLN A 73 5.08 10.21 47.95
N GLN A 74 3.79 10.52 47.86
CA GLN A 74 2.86 9.89 46.90
C GLN A 74 2.56 10.77 45.71
N ILE A 75 2.71 12.09 45.85
CA ILE A 75 2.28 13.08 44.85
C ILE A 75 3.44 14.00 44.51
N VAL A 76 3.70 14.14 43.21
CA VAL A 76 4.64 15.12 42.66
C VAL A 76 3.84 16.34 42.21
N GLU A 77 4.18 17.50 42.76
CA GLU A 77 3.61 18.79 42.39
C GLU A 77 4.60 19.58 41.53
N ILE A 78 4.13 20.09 40.38
CA ILE A 78 4.91 20.86 39.42
C ILE A 78 4.29 22.25 39.29
N ARG A 79 5.11 23.28 39.56
CA ARG A 79 4.74 24.70 39.41
C ARG A 79 5.73 25.42 38.49
N GLU A 80 5.26 26.37 37.72
CA GLU A 80 6.09 27.34 37.01
C GLU A 80 5.78 28.73 37.54
N LEU A 81 6.78 29.36 38.15
CA LEU A 81 6.72 30.72 38.66
C LEU A 81 7.34 31.67 37.64
N LEU A 82 6.71 32.82 37.42
CA LEU A 82 7.33 33.95 36.76
C LEU A 82 7.50 35.05 37.82
N TYR A 83 8.75 35.38 38.14
CA TYR A 83 9.10 36.07 39.39
C TYR A 83 8.67 35.24 40.61
N ASP A 84 7.67 35.71 41.36
CA ASP A 84 7.15 35.05 42.58
C ASP A 84 5.66 34.69 42.46
N HIS A 85 5.10 34.73 41.24
CA HIS A 85 3.70 34.39 40.96
C HIS A 85 3.60 33.18 40.04
N ASP A 86 2.59 32.34 40.26
CA ASP A 86 2.29 31.20 39.40
C ASP A 86 1.96 31.70 37.98
N TYR A 87 2.77 31.28 37.02
CA TYR A 87 2.63 31.64 35.61
C TYR A 87 1.55 30.81 34.91
N ARG A 88 1.35 29.56 35.36
CA ARG A 88 0.42 28.57 34.81
C ARG A 88 -0.21 27.76 35.92
N LEU A 89 -1.33 27.11 35.62
CA LEU A 89 -2.01 26.23 36.57
C LEU A 89 -1.09 25.06 36.96
N PRO A 90 -0.79 24.86 38.26
CA PRO A 90 0.07 23.79 38.71
C PRO A 90 -0.60 22.43 38.49
N ILE A 91 0.23 21.40 38.31
CA ILE A 91 -0.24 20.02 38.16
C ILE A 91 0.32 19.15 39.27
N ALA A 92 -0.53 18.28 39.81
CA ALA A 92 -0.19 17.28 40.79
C ALA A 92 -0.52 15.90 40.24
N LEU A 93 0.41 14.96 40.35
CA LEU A 93 0.26 13.61 39.84
C LEU A 93 0.90 12.61 40.79
N SER A 94 0.39 11.36 40.78
CA SER A 94 1.00 10.29 41.58
C SER A 94 2.46 10.07 41.18
N LEU A 95 3.30 9.68 42.14
CA LEU A 95 4.72 9.40 41.89
C LEU A 95 4.90 8.34 40.80
N ASP A 96 4.08 7.28 40.82
CA ASP A 96 4.12 6.22 39.80
C ASP A 96 3.80 6.74 38.40
N GLU A 97 2.79 7.59 38.29
CA GLU A 97 2.44 8.21 37.02
C GLU A 97 3.52 9.18 36.54
N TYR A 98 4.11 9.97 37.45
CA TYR A 98 5.20 10.89 37.14
C TYR A 98 6.40 10.12 36.61
N VAL A 99 6.83 9.06 37.29
CA VAL A 99 7.96 8.22 36.89
C VAL A 99 7.70 7.60 35.52
N ARG A 100 6.51 7.04 35.29
CA ARG A 100 6.14 6.42 34.01
C ARG A 100 6.20 7.44 32.87
N ARG A 101 5.58 8.60 33.03
CA ARG A 101 5.56 9.67 32.01
C ARG A 101 6.96 10.26 31.80
N ARG A 102 7.75 10.42 32.87
CA ARG A 102 9.14 10.92 32.80
C ARG A 102 10.02 9.96 32.00
N LEU A 103 9.88 8.65 32.21
CA LEU A 103 10.60 7.65 31.44
C LEU A 103 10.25 7.71 29.94
N GLN A 104 8.97 7.83 29.61
CA GLN A 104 8.52 7.97 28.21
C GLN A 104 9.13 9.23 27.56
N PHE A 105 9.01 10.37 28.25
CA PHE A 105 9.55 11.65 27.78
C PHE A 105 11.08 11.61 27.59
N GLN A 106 11.81 11.02 28.54
CA GLN A 106 13.26 10.88 28.46
C GLN A 106 13.68 9.94 27.32
N ASN A 107 12.96 8.83 27.12
CA ASN A 107 13.25 7.92 26.01
C ASN A 107 13.04 8.61 24.66
N GLN A 108 11.95 9.36 24.50
CA GLN A 108 11.68 10.12 23.28
C GLN A 108 12.70 11.24 23.04
N SER A 109 13.08 11.97 24.10
CA SER A 109 14.08 13.04 24.02
C SER A 109 15.46 12.51 23.65
N LYS A 110 15.91 11.40 24.29
CA LYS A 110 17.17 10.73 23.94
C LYS A 110 17.16 10.15 22.53
N TRP A 111 16.02 9.60 22.08
CA TRP A 111 15.85 9.15 20.71
C TRP A 111 16.06 10.30 19.73
N ARG A 112 15.34 11.40 19.93
CA ARG A 112 15.44 12.61 19.09
C ARG A 112 16.87 13.17 19.07
N GLU A 113 17.51 13.28 20.23
CA GLU A 113 18.91 13.74 20.34
C GLU A 113 19.86 12.84 19.55
N THR A 114 19.70 11.52 19.65
CA THR A 114 20.56 10.56 18.94
C THR A 114 20.34 10.64 17.44
N VAL A 115 19.09 10.73 16.99
CA VAL A 115 18.72 10.89 15.57
C VAL A 115 19.33 12.17 15.00
N ILE A 116 19.14 13.30 15.67
CA ILE A 116 19.67 14.60 15.21
C ILE A 116 21.20 14.56 15.14
N LYS A 117 21.88 14.05 16.17
CA LYS A 117 23.35 13.94 16.16
C LYS A 117 23.89 13.09 15.01
N ASP A 118 23.21 11.99 14.68
CA ASP A 118 23.65 11.11 13.59
C ASP A 118 23.37 11.72 12.21
N LEU A 119 22.23 12.41 12.05
CA LEU A 119 21.90 13.18 10.84
C LEU A 119 22.87 14.34 10.60
N SER A 120 23.16 15.16 11.61
CA SER A 120 24.09 16.30 11.48
C SER A 120 25.53 15.87 11.16
N ARG A 121 25.93 14.65 11.55
CA ARG A 121 27.25 14.09 11.18
C ARG A 121 27.31 13.71 9.69
N LYS A 122 26.17 13.42 9.05
CA LYS A 122 26.09 12.92 7.68
C LYS A 122 25.84 13.97 6.61
N GLU A 123 25.35 15.16 6.95
CA GLU A 123 25.35 16.31 6.01
C GLU A 123 26.78 16.66 5.53
N ALA A 124 27.82 16.33 6.29
CA ALA A 124 29.21 16.46 5.88
C ALA A 124 29.67 15.44 4.82
N ALA A 125 28.87 14.41 4.50
CA ALA A 125 29.25 13.25 3.67
C ALA A 125 28.58 13.20 2.27
N GLY A 126 27.84 14.23 1.87
CA GLY A 126 27.29 14.36 0.51
C GLY A 126 25.83 13.88 0.33
N PRO A 127 25.24 14.09 -0.86
CA PRO A 127 23.83 13.85 -1.11
C PRO A 127 23.59 12.36 -1.45
N GLY A 128 23.33 11.55 -0.43
CA GLY A 128 22.93 10.16 -0.65
C GLY A 128 22.38 9.51 0.60
N GLY A 129 21.09 9.13 0.57
CA GLY A 129 20.42 8.21 1.49
C GLY A 129 20.44 8.56 2.99
N ILE A 130 19.30 8.41 3.67
CA ILE A 130 19.27 8.46 5.14
C ILE A 130 19.82 7.11 5.64
N GLU A 131 21.10 7.10 6.04
CA GLU A 131 21.64 5.99 6.82
C GLU A 131 21.69 6.38 8.30
N LEU A 132 20.84 5.78 9.14
CA LEU A 132 20.75 6.11 10.57
C LEU A 132 21.22 4.91 11.39
N ASN A 133 22.29 5.07 12.19
CA ASN A 133 22.83 4.03 13.06
C ASN A 133 22.67 4.41 14.53
N ILE A 134 21.74 3.74 15.22
CA ILE A 134 21.42 4.05 16.63
C ILE A 134 21.84 2.88 17.53
N PRO A 135 23.09 2.87 18.03
CA PRO A 135 23.52 1.92 19.04
C PRO A 135 23.10 2.38 20.43
N VAL A 136 22.20 1.65 21.08
CA VAL A 136 21.79 1.87 22.48
C VAL A 136 22.28 0.71 23.34
N ARG A 137 22.83 1.03 24.52
CA ARG A 137 23.26 0.03 25.51
C ARG A 137 22.29 -0.03 26.68
N ILE A 138 21.69 -1.20 26.92
CA ILE A 138 20.70 -1.43 27.96
C ILE A 138 21.35 -2.14 29.16
N ARG A 139 21.46 -1.43 30.29
CA ARG A 139 22.05 -1.97 31.52
C ARG A 139 21.02 -2.79 32.31
N SER A 140 20.68 -3.98 31.83
CA SER A 140 19.77 -4.90 32.53
C SER A 140 20.22 -6.36 32.44
N LYS A 141 20.32 -7.03 33.60
CA LYS A 141 20.65 -8.47 33.67
C LYS A 141 19.55 -9.34 33.07
N ALA A 142 18.28 -8.98 33.29
CA ALA A 142 17.13 -9.69 32.72
C ALA A 142 17.10 -9.56 31.19
N PHE A 143 17.40 -8.36 30.68
CA PHE A 143 17.50 -8.11 29.25
C PHE A 143 18.59 -8.98 28.61
N LYS A 144 19.80 -8.99 29.20
CA LYS A 144 20.90 -9.82 28.71
C LYS A 144 20.55 -11.33 28.70
N ARG A 145 19.79 -11.81 29.69
CA ARG A 145 19.36 -13.21 29.73
C ARG A 145 18.42 -13.59 28.58
N ILE A 146 17.49 -12.70 28.22
CA ILE A 146 16.50 -12.98 27.17
C ILE A 146 17.10 -12.75 25.77
N PHE A 147 17.93 -11.73 25.59
CA PHE A 147 18.40 -11.30 24.27
C PHE A 147 19.87 -11.66 23.97
N GLY A 148 20.60 -12.28 24.90
CA GLY A 148 22.01 -12.67 24.75
C GLY A 148 23.02 -11.51 24.91
N GLY A 149 22.59 -10.27 24.65
CA GLY A 149 23.44 -9.08 24.70
C GLY A 149 22.80 -7.88 25.38
N ASP A 150 23.58 -6.82 25.59
CA ASP A 150 23.14 -5.54 26.16
C ASP A 150 23.07 -4.41 25.13
N ARG A 151 23.24 -4.72 23.84
CA ARG A 151 23.26 -3.75 22.75
C ARG A 151 22.00 -3.86 21.89
N VAL A 152 21.50 -2.73 21.45
CA VAL A 152 20.45 -2.60 20.44
C VAL A 152 21.03 -1.74 19.34
N GLY A 153 21.05 -2.24 18.12
CA GLY A 153 21.46 -1.51 16.93
C GLY A 153 20.30 -1.42 15.95
N LEU A 154 20.11 -0.26 15.34
CA LEU A 154 19.17 -0.05 14.26
C LEU A 154 19.90 0.68 13.14
N ARG A 155 19.89 0.10 11.94
CA ARG A 155 20.38 0.68 10.71
C ARG A 155 19.19 0.90 9.78
N VAL A 156 18.85 2.14 9.50
CA VAL A 156 17.91 2.49 8.42
C VAL A 156 18.74 2.90 7.22
N THR A 157 18.35 2.55 6.00
CA THR A 157 19.03 2.98 4.76
C THR A 157 18.00 3.17 3.66
N GLY A 158 18.00 4.32 2.99
CA GLY A 158 17.14 4.55 1.84
C GLY A 158 16.68 6.00 1.72
N ASN A 159 15.60 6.19 0.97
CA ASN A 159 15.05 7.50 0.65
C ASN A 159 13.58 7.57 1.09
N ILE A 160 13.24 8.65 1.78
CA ILE A 160 11.87 8.98 2.13
C ILE A 160 11.65 10.41 1.65
N SER A 161 10.77 10.59 0.67
CA SER A 161 10.43 11.90 0.13
C SER A 161 9.01 12.30 0.50
N PHE A 162 8.84 13.56 0.86
CA PHE A 162 7.57 14.17 1.23
C PHE A 162 7.30 15.33 0.28
N GLU A 163 6.12 15.35 -0.33
CA GLU A 163 5.65 16.41 -1.21
C GLU A 163 4.37 16.98 -0.60
N LEU A 164 4.43 18.26 -0.23
CA LEU A 164 3.27 19.02 0.23
C LEU A 164 2.94 20.07 -0.82
N ALA A 165 1.76 19.96 -1.42
CA ALA A 165 1.23 20.90 -2.39
C ALA A 165 -0.14 21.43 -1.92
N GLY A 166 -0.54 22.61 -2.37
CA GLY A 166 -1.85 23.17 -2.09
C GLY A 166 -2.47 23.73 -3.36
N ARG A 167 -3.73 23.40 -3.64
CA ARG A 167 -4.49 23.98 -4.75
C ARG A 167 -5.64 24.80 -4.21
N SER A 168 -5.75 26.05 -4.65
CA SER A 168 -6.92 26.90 -4.42
C SER A 168 -7.65 27.09 -5.76
N GLU A 169 -8.95 26.86 -5.78
CA GLU A 169 -9.80 27.10 -6.96
C GLU A 169 -10.90 28.09 -6.60
N HIS A 170 -11.02 29.15 -7.40
CA HIS A 170 -12.07 30.15 -7.30
C HIS A 170 -13.02 30.01 -8.49
N ARG A 171 -14.32 29.96 -8.25
CA ARG A 171 -15.35 29.87 -9.28
C ARG A 171 -16.32 31.05 -9.15
N GLU A 172 -16.53 31.77 -10.24
CA GLU A 172 -17.48 32.89 -10.33
C GLU A 172 -18.63 32.52 -11.29
N GLY A 173 -19.86 32.92 -10.96
CA GLY A 173 -21.05 32.72 -11.80
C GLY A 173 -22.38 32.75 -11.02
N SER A 174 -23.48 33.09 -11.69
CA SER A 174 -24.82 33.25 -11.06
C SER A 174 -25.45 31.95 -10.52
N ALA A 175 -24.87 30.79 -10.84
CA ALA A 175 -25.33 29.47 -10.36
C ALA A 175 -24.46 28.90 -9.22
N VAL A 176 -23.48 29.67 -8.72
CA VAL A 176 -22.52 29.23 -7.71
C VAL A 176 -22.98 29.73 -6.34
N SER A 177 -23.11 28.85 -5.36
CA SER A 177 -23.56 29.23 -4.02
C SER A 177 -22.53 30.13 -3.32
N SER A 178 -22.97 30.99 -2.39
CA SER A 178 -22.09 31.88 -1.61
C SER A 178 -21.07 31.14 -0.74
N PHE A 179 -21.22 29.81 -0.56
CA PHE A 179 -20.25 28.93 0.08
C PHE A 179 -19.13 28.50 -0.89
N GLU A 180 -19.47 28.20 -2.14
CA GLU A 180 -18.53 27.82 -3.20
C GLU A 180 -17.73 29.02 -3.75
N GLN A 181 -18.27 30.25 -3.62
CA GLN A 181 -17.54 31.48 -3.92
C GLN A 181 -16.36 31.75 -2.97
N ARG A 182 -16.30 31.12 -1.78
CA ARG A 182 -15.21 31.36 -0.81
C ARG A 182 -13.87 30.72 -1.19
N GLY A 183 -13.83 29.97 -2.29
CA GLY A 183 -12.64 29.26 -2.76
C GLY A 183 -12.38 27.99 -1.95
N ASN A 184 -12.10 26.88 -2.63
CA ASN A 184 -11.78 25.62 -1.97
C ASN A 184 -10.26 25.44 -1.92
N PHE A 185 -9.67 25.36 -0.72
CA PHE A 185 -8.25 25.02 -0.55
C PHE A 185 -8.12 23.50 -0.32
N SER A 186 -7.45 22.83 -1.25
CA SER A 186 -7.19 21.38 -1.20
C SER A 186 -5.69 21.13 -0.98
N PRO A 187 -5.25 20.88 0.26
CA PRO A 187 -3.88 20.44 0.51
C PRO A 187 -3.70 19.00 0.01
N ARG A 188 -2.63 18.76 -0.73
CA ARG A 188 -2.19 17.45 -1.19
C ARG A 188 -0.88 17.09 -0.50
N PHE A 189 -0.90 15.97 0.21
CA PHE A 189 0.29 15.38 0.80
C PHE A 189 0.59 14.07 0.08
N LYS A 190 1.76 13.97 -0.55
CA LYS A 190 2.25 12.74 -1.16
C LYS A 190 3.54 12.33 -0.46
N GLN A 191 3.64 11.06 -0.11
CA GLN A 191 4.83 10.48 0.50
C GLN A 191 5.28 9.29 -0.34
N THR A 192 6.55 9.30 -0.76
CA THR A 192 7.18 8.15 -1.42
C THR A 192 8.25 7.60 -0.48
N GLN A 193 8.19 6.30 -0.23
CA GLN A 193 9.05 5.59 0.72
C GLN A 193 9.77 4.46 0.01
N GLN A 194 11.10 4.48 0.04
CA GLN A 194 11.92 3.36 -0.41
C GLN A 194 13.09 3.18 0.56
N PHE A 195 12.92 2.33 1.56
CA PHE A 195 13.91 2.14 2.61
C PHE A 195 14.00 0.70 3.09
N GLN A 196 15.18 0.39 3.61
CA GLN A 196 15.51 -0.85 4.29
C GLN A 196 15.85 -0.55 5.76
N VAL A 197 15.40 -1.41 6.66
CA VAL A 197 15.71 -1.35 8.09
C VAL A 197 16.32 -2.68 8.52
N GLU A 198 17.49 -2.62 9.13
CA GLU A 198 18.12 -3.75 9.79
C GLU A 198 18.34 -3.43 11.28
N GLY A 199 17.66 -4.18 12.15
CA GLY A 199 17.78 -4.08 13.59
C GLY A 199 18.37 -5.34 14.20
N LYS A 200 19.20 -5.18 15.23
CA LYS A 200 19.67 -6.28 16.08
C LYS A 200 19.50 -5.92 17.56
N VAL A 201 18.95 -6.85 18.33
CA VAL A 201 18.74 -6.71 19.78
C VAL A 201 19.47 -7.86 20.45
N GLY A 202 20.60 -7.53 21.09
CA GLY A 202 21.56 -8.52 21.56
C GLY A 202 22.05 -9.42 20.42
N ASP A 203 22.15 -10.71 20.73
CA ASP A 203 22.61 -11.73 19.79
C ASP A 203 21.45 -12.59 19.26
N LYS A 204 20.30 -12.56 19.95
CA LYS A 204 19.18 -13.46 19.70
C LYS A 204 18.09 -12.90 18.79
N VAL A 205 17.94 -11.58 18.70
CA VAL A 205 16.84 -10.98 17.93
C VAL A 205 17.35 -10.14 16.78
N SER A 206 16.79 -10.38 15.60
CA SER A 206 17.03 -9.60 14.38
C SER A 206 15.72 -9.16 13.73
N VAL A 207 15.73 -7.95 13.18
CA VAL A 207 14.62 -7.35 12.45
C VAL A 207 15.15 -6.94 11.08
N LYS A 208 14.46 -7.33 10.02
CA LYS A 208 14.68 -6.84 8.67
C LYS A 208 13.37 -6.33 8.11
N VAL A 209 13.38 -5.13 7.55
CA VAL A 209 12.23 -4.51 6.88
C VAL A 209 12.69 -3.98 5.55
N ASP A 210 11.99 -4.34 4.48
CA ASP A 210 12.17 -3.79 3.16
C ASP A 210 10.83 -3.18 2.75
N GLN A 211 10.81 -1.87 2.55
CA GLN A 211 9.61 -1.10 2.24
C GLN A 211 9.80 -0.29 0.96
N ASN A 212 8.89 -0.47 0.02
CA ASN A 212 8.74 0.28 -1.21
C ASN A 212 7.26 0.64 -1.41
N SER A 213 6.91 1.92 -1.29
CA SER A 213 5.55 2.41 -1.50
C SER A 213 5.09 2.36 -2.95
N GLU A 214 6.02 2.21 -3.90
CA GLU A 214 5.75 2.15 -5.34
C GLU A 214 5.89 0.72 -5.90
N ALA A 215 5.98 -0.29 -5.02
CA ALA A 215 6.02 -1.69 -5.40
C ALA A 215 4.75 -2.10 -6.17
N THR A 216 4.92 -2.92 -7.22
CA THR A 216 3.78 -3.47 -7.98
C THR A 216 3.18 -4.67 -7.28
N PHE A 217 4.01 -5.47 -6.59
CA PHE A 217 3.57 -6.65 -5.86
C PHE A 217 3.77 -6.49 -4.35
N ASP A 218 2.76 -6.89 -3.57
CA ASP A 218 2.82 -6.86 -2.09
C ASP A 218 3.96 -7.70 -1.50
N LEU A 219 4.47 -8.69 -2.26
CA LEU A 219 5.58 -9.55 -1.88
C LEU A 219 6.93 -8.82 -1.83
N GLU A 220 7.05 -7.67 -2.49
CA GLU A 220 8.26 -6.85 -2.46
C GLU A 220 8.44 -6.16 -1.11
N ASN A 221 7.33 -5.91 -0.40
CA ASN A 221 7.34 -5.36 0.95
C ASN A 221 7.50 -6.50 1.96
N THR A 222 8.67 -6.57 2.59
CA THR A 222 8.99 -7.64 3.53
C THR A 222 9.26 -7.13 4.94
N LEU A 223 8.76 -7.86 5.92
CA LEU A 223 9.03 -7.68 7.34
C LEU A 223 9.43 -9.03 7.89
N ARG A 224 10.63 -9.16 8.44
CA ARG A 224 11.10 -10.40 9.08
C ARG A 224 11.64 -10.07 10.46
N LEU A 225 10.96 -10.56 11.49
CA LEU A 225 11.45 -10.62 12.86
C LEU A 225 11.88 -12.05 13.15
N THR A 226 13.10 -12.23 13.65
CA THR A 226 13.64 -13.55 14.00
C THR A 226 14.23 -13.51 15.40
N TYR A 227 13.79 -14.41 16.26
CA TYR A 227 14.44 -14.81 17.50
C TYR A 227 15.13 -16.15 17.28
N THR A 228 16.39 -16.26 17.70
CA THR A 228 17.17 -17.50 17.72
C THR A 228 17.58 -17.78 19.15
N GLY A 229 17.11 -18.91 19.68
CA GLY A 229 17.51 -19.40 21.00
C GLY A 229 18.90 -20.01 20.97
N ASP A 230 19.48 -20.23 22.15
CA ASP A 230 20.71 -21.00 22.28
C ASP A 230 20.43 -22.51 22.11
N GLU A 231 21.47 -23.31 21.90
CA GLU A 231 21.33 -24.76 21.65
C GLU A 231 20.57 -25.49 22.78
N ASP A 232 20.73 -25.06 24.02
CA ASP A 232 20.09 -25.64 25.21
C ASP A 232 18.64 -25.16 25.45
N GLU A 233 18.13 -24.21 24.65
CA GLU A 233 16.77 -23.69 24.80
C GLU A 233 15.74 -24.58 24.10
N ILE A 234 14.59 -24.80 24.74
CA ILE A 234 13.48 -25.53 24.10
C ILE A 234 13.00 -24.79 22.84
N ILE A 235 12.98 -23.46 22.88
CA ILE A 235 12.58 -22.61 21.76
C ILE A 235 13.83 -22.29 20.95
N GLN A 236 13.94 -22.88 19.76
CA GLN A 236 15.10 -22.74 18.88
C GLN A 236 14.95 -21.54 17.94
N ASN A 237 13.74 -21.35 17.38
CA ASN A 237 13.45 -20.19 16.56
C ASN A 237 12.02 -19.69 16.72
N ILE A 238 11.86 -18.37 16.61
CA ILE A 238 10.57 -17.73 16.41
C ILE A 238 10.74 -16.75 15.25
N GLU A 239 9.89 -16.86 14.24
CA GLU A 239 9.84 -15.95 13.11
C GLU A 239 8.46 -15.28 13.04
N ALA A 240 8.43 -13.99 12.73
CA ALA A 240 7.18 -13.27 12.48
C ALA A 240 7.31 -12.34 11.26
N GLY A 241 6.20 -12.13 10.56
CA GLY A 241 6.11 -11.41 9.29
C GLY A 241 6.21 -12.36 8.11
N ASN A 242 7.09 -12.09 7.15
CA ASN A 242 7.32 -12.92 5.96
C ASN A 242 8.07 -14.20 6.34
N VAL A 243 7.30 -15.26 6.58
CA VAL A 243 7.77 -16.59 6.98
C VAL A 243 7.73 -17.56 5.79
N SER A 244 8.51 -18.63 5.88
CA SER A 244 8.47 -19.74 4.92
C SER A 244 8.47 -21.07 5.64
N LEU A 245 7.75 -22.03 5.07
CA LEU A 245 7.70 -23.40 5.58
C LEU A 245 8.32 -24.34 4.54
N SER A 246 9.34 -25.06 4.98
CA SER A 246 9.92 -26.19 4.26
C SER A 246 9.87 -27.40 5.17
N LEU A 247 8.93 -28.30 4.95
CA LEU A 247 8.89 -29.58 5.63
C LEU A 247 9.73 -30.61 4.85
N PRO A 248 10.44 -31.52 5.52
CA PRO A 248 11.10 -32.64 4.85
C PRO A 248 10.06 -33.45 4.06
N SER A 249 10.38 -33.81 2.82
CA SER A 249 9.53 -34.67 2.01
C SER A 249 9.42 -36.04 2.66
N THR A 250 8.25 -36.41 3.16
CA THR A 250 7.97 -37.77 3.64
C THR A 250 6.93 -38.43 2.74
N ASN A 251 6.96 -39.76 2.63
CA ASN A 251 6.02 -40.54 1.80
C ASN A 251 4.55 -40.36 2.21
N TYR A 252 4.28 -39.75 3.37
CA TYR A 252 2.94 -39.52 3.92
C TYR A 252 2.42 -38.10 3.68
N VAL A 253 3.26 -37.19 3.14
CA VAL A 253 2.86 -35.82 2.79
C VAL A 253 3.10 -35.65 1.28
N SER A 254 2.05 -35.86 0.49
CA SER A 254 2.04 -35.64 -0.97
C SER A 254 2.24 -34.17 -1.36
N ALA A 255 2.16 -33.27 -0.40
CA ALA A 255 2.42 -31.86 -0.52
C ALA A 255 3.85 -31.55 -0.05
N SER A 256 4.85 -31.84 -0.87
CA SER A 256 6.14 -31.13 -0.82
C SER A 256 5.95 -29.67 -1.25
N SER A 257 5.05 -28.97 -0.57
CA SER A 257 4.65 -27.61 -0.88
C SER A 257 5.56 -26.69 -0.08
N LYS A 258 6.65 -26.25 -0.73
CA LYS A 258 7.38 -25.08 -0.26
C LYS A 258 6.42 -23.90 -0.36
N HIS A 259 5.83 -23.52 0.78
CA HIS A 259 4.99 -22.33 0.86
C HIS A 259 5.89 -21.13 1.15
N GLN A 260 5.99 -20.24 0.15
CA GLN A 260 6.77 -19.00 0.21
C GLN A 260 5.83 -17.79 0.16
N GLY A 261 6.25 -16.65 0.71
CA GLY A 261 5.44 -15.43 0.70
C GLY A 261 4.27 -15.44 1.70
N LEU A 262 4.40 -16.20 2.78
CA LEU A 262 3.40 -16.25 3.86
C LEU A 262 3.64 -15.08 4.82
N PHE A 263 2.59 -14.34 5.19
CA PHE A 263 2.66 -13.37 6.26
C PHE A 263 2.05 -13.97 7.54
N GLY A 264 2.87 -14.21 8.55
CA GLY A 264 2.41 -14.92 9.75
C GLY A 264 3.46 -15.07 10.83
N PHE A 265 3.22 -16.08 11.68
CA PHE A 265 4.04 -16.45 12.81
C PHE A 265 4.48 -17.90 12.66
N LYS A 266 5.76 -18.17 12.93
CA LYS A 266 6.36 -19.51 12.91
C LYS A 266 7.18 -19.71 14.17
N THR A 267 7.09 -20.89 14.76
CA THR A 267 7.88 -21.29 15.92
C THR A 267 8.48 -22.67 15.71
N GLY A 268 9.76 -22.82 16.03
CA GLY A 268 10.48 -24.07 16.09
C GLY A 268 10.91 -24.35 17.52
N MET A 269 10.54 -25.52 18.01
CA MET A 269 10.91 -26.02 19.33
C MET A 269 11.62 -27.36 19.19
N GLN A 270 12.60 -27.62 20.06
CA GLN A 270 13.31 -28.89 20.12
C GLN A 270 13.41 -29.37 21.56
N VAL A 271 13.02 -30.61 21.80
CA VAL A 271 13.12 -31.29 23.10
C VAL A 271 13.85 -32.60 22.88
N GLY A 272 15.15 -32.63 23.18
CA GLY A 272 16.01 -33.76 22.84
C GLY A 272 16.04 -34.01 21.33
N ASN A 273 15.60 -35.20 20.92
CA ASN A 273 15.53 -35.61 19.51
C ASN A 273 14.18 -35.29 18.85
N LEU A 274 13.22 -34.73 19.59
CA LEU A 274 11.90 -34.35 19.07
C LEU A 274 11.92 -32.89 18.60
N SER A 275 11.57 -32.66 17.33
CA SER A 275 11.41 -31.32 16.77
C SER A 275 9.93 -31.03 16.50
N PHE A 276 9.47 -29.88 16.96
CA PHE A 276 8.13 -29.36 16.72
C PHE A 276 8.23 -28.05 15.95
N VAL A 277 7.52 -27.95 14.83
CA VAL A 277 7.44 -26.71 14.03
C VAL A 277 5.97 -26.34 13.87
N GLY A 278 5.59 -25.18 14.39
CA GLY A 278 4.26 -24.60 14.24
C GLY A 278 4.29 -23.38 13.32
N ILE A 279 3.28 -23.25 12.46
CA ILE A 279 3.09 -22.06 11.61
C ILE A 279 1.62 -21.65 11.59
N ALA A 280 1.37 -20.35 11.71
CA ALA A 280 0.07 -19.73 11.52
C ALA A 280 0.27 -18.52 10.61
N SER A 281 -0.29 -18.56 9.39
CA SER A 281 -0.02 -17.54 8.38
C SER A 281 -1.17 -17.31 7.43
N LEU A 282 -1.26 -16.10 6.90
CA LEU A 282 -2.11 -15.76 5.76
C LEU A 282 -1.28 -15.84 4.47
N GLU A 283 -1.79 -16.60 3.50
CA GLU A 283 -1.21 -16.67 2.16
C GLU A 283 -1.64 -15.45 1.36
N ARG A 284 -0.67 -14.63 0.93
CA ARG A 284 -0.90 -13.43 0.09
C ARG A 284 -0.67 -13.68 -1.41
N GLY A 285 -0.31 -14.90 -1.80
CA GLY A 285 0.02 -15.28 -3.17
C GLY A 285 -1.09 -16.05 -3.88
N GLU A 286 -1.27 -15.79 -5.19
CA GLU A 286 -2.13 -16.58 -6.06
C GLU A 286 -1.29 -17.69 -6.74
N LYS A 287 -1.69 -18.97 -6.56
CA LYS A 287 -0.99 -20.10 -7.18
C LYS A 287 -1.42 -20.25 -8.64
N GLN A 288 -0.60 -19.80 -9.57
CA GLN A 288 -0.80 -20.11 -10.98
C GLN A 288 -0.05 -21.38 -11.37
N LYS A 289 -0.79 -22.43 -11.75
CA LYS A 289 -0.22 -23.69 -12.24
C LYS A 289 -0.17 -23.67 -13.76
N VAL A 290 1.00 -23.33 -14.32
CA VAL A 290 1.25 -23.51 -15.76
C VAL A 290 1.68 -24.95 -15.99
N THR A 291 0.87 -25.71 -16.73
CA THR A 291 1.23 -27.08 -17.12
C THR A 291 1.98 -27.00 -18.45
N LYS A 292 3.30 -27.17 -18.43
CA LYS A 292 4.14 -27.21 -19.64
C LYS A 292 4.33 -28.66 -20.09
N THR A 293 3.87 -28.98 -21.29
CA THR A 293 4.20 -30.25 -21.97
C THR A 293 4.93 -29.90 -23.27
N GLY A 294 6.27 -30.01 -23.28
CA GLY A 294 7.12 -29.63 -24.42
C GLY A 294 7.72 -28.22 -24.33
N LYS A 295 8.10 -27.64 -25.49
CA LYS A 295 8.78 -26.33 -25.62
C LYS A 295 7.86 -25.10 -25.76
N SER A 296 6.53 -25.28 -25.81
CA SER A 296 5.57 -24.19 -26.04
C SER A 296 4.57 -24.07 -24.90
N ASP A 297 4.26 -22.84 -24.51
CA ASP A 297 3.16 -22.53 -23.60
C ASP A 297 1.84 -22.81 -24.34
N GLN A 298 1.07 -23.81 -23.91
CA GLN A 298 -0.25 -24.10 -24.46
C GLN A 298 -1.33 -23.39 -23.64
N ASN A 299 -1.87 -22.30 -24.20
CA ASN A 299 -3.12 -21.74 -23.70
C ASN A 299 -4.28 -22.57 -24.27
N LYS A 300 -5.00 -23.30 -23.40
CA LYS A 300 -6.24 -23.98 -23.78
C LYS A 300 -7.36 -22.95 -23.82
N PHE A 301 -7.81 -22.58 -25.01
CA PHE A 301 -9.02 -21.78 -25.17
C PHE A 301 -10.22 -22.71 -25.28
N ARG A 302 -11.24 -22.47 -24.47
CA ARG A 302 -12.55 -23.12 -24.60
C ARG A 302 -13.50 -22.07 -25.15
N ILE A 303 -13.85 -22.19 -26.43
CA ILE A 303 -14.90 -21.40 -27.05
C ILE A 303 -16.17 -22.23 -26.98
N LYS A 304 -17.24 -21.68 -26.43
CA LYS A 304 -18.54 -22.37 -26.42
C LYS A 304 -19.23 -22.19 -27.77
N ASP A 305 -20.01 -23.19 -28.16
CA ASP A 305 -20.79 -23.20 -29.40
C ASP A 305 -21.69 -21.98 -29.58
N TYR A 306 -22.24 -21.45 -28.49
CA TYR A 306 -23.07 -20.24 -28.50
C TYR A 306 -22.29 -18.91 -28.47
N GLU A 307 -20.97 -18.93 -28.31
CA GLU A 307 -20.10 -17.75 -28.26
C GLU A 307 -19.63 -17.32 -29.67
N TYR A 308 -20.55 -17.33 -30.64
CA TYR A 308 -20.26 -16.82 -31.98
C TYR A 308 -20.20 -15.28 -31.99
N SER A 309 -19.36 -14.72 -32.86
CA SER A 309 -19.27 -13.26 -33.05
C SER A 309 -20.53 -12.72 -33.70
N ARG A 310 -21.38 -12.03 -32.93
CA ARG A 310 -22.61 -11.40 -33.43
C ARG A 310 -22.29 -10.14 -34.24
N ASN A 311 -23.07 -9.89 -35.29
CA ASN A 311 -23.05 -8.65 -36.10
C ASN A 311 -21.66 -8.26 -36.63
N ARG A 312 -20.80 -9.24 -36.89
CA ARG A 312 -19.42 -9.02 -37.38
C ARG A 312 -19.24 -9.38 -38.84
N PHE A 313 -19.89 -10.46 -39.28
CA PHE A 313 -19.80 -10.97 -40.64
C PHE A 313 -21.20 -11.00 -41.24
N PHE A 314 -21.33 -10.54 -42.48
CA PHE A 314 -22.58 -10.41 -43.20
C PHE A 314 -22.42 -11.02 -44.60
N PHE A 315 -23.46 -11.68 -45.10
CA PHE A 315 -23.53 -12.08 -46.50
C PHE A 315 -23.92 -10.87 -47.34
N VAL A 316 -23.29 -10.73 -48.52
CA VAL A 316 -23.53 -9.60 -49.42
C VAL A 316 -24.84 -9.76 -50.20
N ASP A 317 -25.21 -11.01 -50.51
CA ASP A 317 -26.38 -11.38 -51.31
C ASP A 317 -26.84 -12.78 -50.90
N THR A 318 -28.11 -13.09 -51.13
CA THR A 318 -28.73 -14.41 -50.89
C THR A 318 -28.02 -15.52 -51.65
N ILE A 319 -27.50 -15.24 -52.86
CA ILE A 319 -26.72 -16.22 -53.65
C ILE A 319 -25.48 -16.70 -52.88
N TYR A 320 -24.78 -15.81 -52.16
CA TYR A 320 -23.61 -16.19 -51.37
C TYR A 320 -23.99 -16.94 -50.09
N GLN A 321 -25.15 -16.65 -49.51
CA GLN A 321 -25.67 -17.33 -48.33
C GLN A 321 -26.06 -18.79 -48.67
N GLU A 322 -26.85 -18.98 -49.72
CA GLU A 322 -27.33 -20.31 -50.14
C GLU A 322 -26.19 -21.24 -50.57
N ASN A 323 -25.15 -20.66 -51.20
CA ASN A 323 -23.99 -21.40 -51.68
C ASN A 323 -22.80 -21.35 -50.71
N PHE A 324 -22.99 -20.82 -49.50
CA PHE A 324 -21.94 -20.80 -48.50
C PHE A 324 -21.57 -22.25 -48.22
N GLU A 325 -22.40 -23.01 -47.51
CA GLU A 325 -22.10 -24.37 -47.03
C GLU A 325 -21.59 -25.33 -48.11
N SER A 326 -22.19 -25.30 -49.30
CA SER A 326 -21.81 -26.17 -50.43
C SER A 326 -20.41 -25.85 -51.00
N GLY A 327 -19.92 -24.62 -50.81
CA GLY A 327 -18.58 -24.19 -51.20
C GLY A 327 -17.47 -24.57 -50.21
N TYR A 328 -17.80 -25.17 -49.04
CA TYR A 328 -16.78 -25.58 -48.08
C TYR A 328 -16.11 -26.88 -48.49
N ASN A 329 -14.80 -26.84 -48.69
CA ASN A 329 -14.02 -28.05 -48.87
C ASN A 329 -13.52 -28.56 -47.50
N THR A 330 -14.14 -29.64 -47.01
CA THR A 330 -13.81 -30.25 -45.71
C THR A 330 -12.40 -30.84 -45.64
N GLN A 331 -11.78 -31.18 -46.78
CA GLN A 331 -10.44 -31.76 -46.84
C GLN A 331 -9.35 -30.70 -46.75
N THR A 332 -9.57 -29.55 -47.37
CA THR A 332 -8.61 -28.41 -47.38
C THR A 332 -8.93 -27.35 -46.33
N MET A 333 -10.07 -27.48 -45.64
CA MET A 333 -10.58 -26.50 -44.68
C MET A 333 -10.68 -25.08 -45.26
N ALA A 334 -11.03 -24.97 -46.54
CA ALA A 334 -11.09 -23.71 -47.28
C ALA A 334 -12.41 -23.57 -48.04
N TRP A 335 -12.94 -22.34 -48.08
CA TRP A 335 -14.08 -21.97 -48.90
C TRP A 335 -13.63 -21.75 -50.35
N GLN A 336 -14.34 -22.35 -51.29
CA GLN A 336 -14.11 -22.16 -52.73
C GLN A 336 -15.14 -21.20 -53.32
N VAL A 337 -14.73 -20.38 -54.29
CA VAL A 337 -15.62 -19.41 -54.94
C VAL A 337 -16.64 -20.18 -55.78
N PHE A 338 -17.92 -20.00 -55.46
CA PHE A 338 -19.04 -20.60 -56.19
C PHE A 338 -19.11 -20.09 -57.64
N GLY A 339 -19.50 -20.96 -58.58
CA GLY A 339 -19.75 -20.60 -59.98
C GLY A 339 -18.50 -20.27 -60.83
N GLY A 340 -17.30 -20.70 -60.43
CA GLY A 340 -16.09 -20.55 -61.24
C GLY A 340 -15.66 -19.10 -61.53
N GLY A 341 -16.13 -18.15 -60.71
CA GLY A 341 -15.88 -16.71 -60.89
C GLY A 341 -16.98 -15.94 -61.62
N ALA A 342 -18.09 -16.59 -62.01
CA ALA A 342 -19.24 -15.91 -62.61
C ALA A 342 -19.90 -14.87 -61.68
N PHE A 343 -19.83 -15.10 -60.36
CA PHE A 343 -20.35 -14.20 -59.32
C PHE A 343 -19.20 -13.51 -58.58
N ARG A 344 -18.43 -12.68 -59.30
CA ARG A 344 -17.34 -11.90 -58.72
C ARG A 344 -17.83 -10.52 -58.30
N ILE A 345 -17.61 -10.16 -57.04
CA ILE A 345 -17.81 -8.79 -56.56
C ILE A 345 -16.75 -7.88 -57.20
N SER A 346 -17.17 -6.95 -58.05
CA SER A 346 -16.30 -5.96 -58.69
C SER A 346 -16.09 -4.73 -57.82
N GLN A 347 -17.16 -4.28 -57.15
CA GLN A 347 -17.17 -3.14 -56.25
C GLN A 347 -18.10 -3.43 -55.07
N LEU A 348 -17.69 -3.05 -53.87
CA LEU A 348 -18.48 -3.16 -52.65
C LEU A 348 -18.40 -1.85 -51.89
N ASP A 349 -19.54 -1.17 -51.76
CA ASP A 349 -19.67 0.04 -50.96
C ASP A 349 -20.56 -0.25 -49.76
N VAL A 350 -19.99 -0.11 -48.57
CA VAL A 350 -20.70 -0.39 -47.32
C VAL A 350 -21.11 0.92 -46.67
N TRP A 351 -22.37 1.00 -46.29
CA TRP A 351 -22.97 2.16 -45.65
C TRP A 351 -23.56 1.75 -44.30
N VAL A 352 -23.31 2.57 -43.29
CA VAL A 352 -23.85 2.37 -41.95
C VAL A 352 -24.77 3.53 -41.58
N LYS A 353 -25.82 3.21 -40.82
CA LYS A 353 -26.72 4.21 -40.27
C LYS A 353 -25.93 5.21 -39.40
N ALA A 354 -26.13 6.49 -39.68
CA ALA A 354 -25.46 7.60 -39.03
C ALA A 354 -26.50 8.58 -38.45
N ARG A 355 -26.04 9.44 -37.55
CA ARG A 355 -26.87 10.53 -37.03
C ARG A 355 -26.81 11.72 -37.98
N PRO A 356 -27.87 12.55 -38.08
CA PRO A 356 -27.85 13.77 -38.89
C PRO A 356 -26.73 14.75 -38.50
N THR A 357 -26.22 14.66 -37.28
CA THR A 357 -25.13 15.49 -36.74
C THR A 357 -23.74 14.98 -37.11
N ASP A 358 -23.62 13.77 -37.66
CA ASP A 358 -22.32 13.19 -38.00
C ASP A 358 -21.78 13.85 -39.29
N PRO A 359 -20.47 14.13 -39.36
CA PRO A 359 -19.86 14.75 -40.54
C PRO A 359 -19.92 13.81 -41.75
N VAL A 360 -20.27 14.37 -42.92
CA VAL A 360 -20.36 13.67 -44.21
C VAL A 360 -21.36 12.52 -44.19
N THR A 361 -22.63 12.85 -43.96
CA THR A 361 -23.75 11.91 -44.08
C THR A 361 -24.60 12.21 -45.31
N SER A 362 -25.18 11.16 -45.87
CA SER A 362 -26.11 11.25 -47.01
C SER A 362 -27.42 10.61 -46.62
N ARG A 363 -28.54 11.26 -46.96
CA ARG A 363 -29.87 10.66 -46.77
C ARG A 363 -30.06 9.58 -47.83
N GLY A 364 -30.48 8.40 -47.42
CA GLY A 364 -30.67 7.25 -48.32
C GLY A 364 -31.81 6.35 -47.87
N VAL A 365 -32.03 5.28 -48.62
CA VAL A 365 -33.00 4.23 -48.33
C VAL A 365 -32.25 2.89 -48.37
N ALA A 366 -32.41 2.08 -47.33
CA ALA A 366 -31.97 0.69 -47.32
C ALA A 366 -33.20 -0.22 -47.47
N VAL A 367 -33.11 -1.24 -48.31
CA VAL A 367 -34.20 -2.19 -48.60
C VAL A 367 -33.70 -3.59 -48.29
N LEU A 368 -34.53 -4.40 -47.63
CA LEU A 368 -34.27 -5.81 -47.41
C LEU A 368 -34.67 -6.61 -48.66
N ASP A 369 -33.79 -7.49 -49.14
CA ASP A 369 -33.98 -8.34 -50.33
C ASP A 369 -34.44 -7.58 -51.60
N PRO A 370 -33.63 -6.63 -52.11
CA PRO A 370 -33.99 -5.87 -53.31
C PRO A 370 -34.10 -6.79 -54.53
N GLN A 371 -35.23 -6.74 -55.23
CA GLN A 371 -35.43 -7.51 -56.46
C GLN A 371 -34.56 -6.96 -57.61
N PRO A 372 -34.02 -7.82 -58.50
CA PRO A 372 -33.29 -7.38 -59.67
C PRO A 372 -34.13 -6.43 -60.55
N GLY A 373 -33.58 -5.25 -60.87
CA GLY A 373 -34.27 -4.25 -61.69
C GLY A 373 -35.12 -3.23 -60.90
N MET A 374 -35.09 -3.26 -59.57
CA MET A 374 -35.71 -2.23 -58.74
C MET A 374 -35.03 -0.87 -58.98
N ASN A 375 -35.79 0.12 -59.45
CA ASN A 375 -35.30 1.50 -59.55
C ASN A 375 -35.45 2.18 -58.18
N VAL A 376 -34.32 2.53 -57.56
CA VAL A 376 -34.23 3.14 -56.23
C VAL A 376 -33.66 4.56 -56.29
N ASP A 377 -33.59 5.14 -57.49
CA ASP A 377 -32.80 6.36 -57.75
C ASP A 377 -33.45 7.63 -57.18
N SER A 378 -34.71 7.57 -56.74
CA SER A 378 -35.42 8.70 -56.12
C SER A 378 -35.97 8.39 -54.73
N LEU A 379 -35.65 9.26 -53.76
CA LEU A 379 -36.21 9.24 -52.41
C LEU A 379 -37.73 9.53 -52.40
N GLU A 380 -38.29 10.12 -53.46
CA GLU A 380 -39.72 10.43 -53.57
C GLU A 380 -40.55 9.16 -53.81
N ASN A 381 -40.00 8.20 -54.57
CA ASN A 381 -40.67 6.92 -54.87
C ASN A 381 -40.31 5.83 -53.84
N ALA A 382 -39.49 6.15 -52.83
CA ALA A 382 -39.08 5.20 -51.80
C ALA A 382 -40.27 4.62 -51.01
N GLY A 383 -41.40 5.34 -50.98
CA GLY A 383 -42.65 4.88 -50.39
C GLY A 383 -43.32 3.71 -51.12
N GLU A 384 -43.04 3.58 -52.42
CA GLU A 384 -43.66 2.61 -53.34
C GLU A 384 -42.84 1.32 -53.49
N ILE A 385 -41.66 1.25 -52.88
CA ILE A 385 -40.81 0.06 -52.88
C ILE A 385 -41.47 -1.03 -52.03
N PRO A 386 -41.81 -2.20 -52.60
CA PRO A 386 -42.34 -3.33 -51.86
C PRO A 386 -41.26 -3.95 -50.96
N GLY A 387 -41.61 -4.29 -49.72
CA GLY A 387 -40.72 -4.95 -48.76
C GLY A 387 -40.42 -4.11 -47.51
N GLU A 388 -39.58 -4.67 -46.62
CA GLU A 388 -39.07 -3.94 -45.46
C GLU A 388 -37.99 -2.94 -45.89
N ARG A 389 -38.13 -1.69 -45.47
CA ARG A 389 -37.24 -0.60 -45.85
C ARG A 389 -36.97 0.34 -44.68
N GLU A 390 -35.81 0.98 -44.71
CA GLU A 390 -35.39 1.98 -43.74
C GLU A 390 -34.91 3.26 -44.45
N ILE A 391 -35.52 4.39 -44.11
CA ILE A 391 -35.10 5.72 -44.59
C ILE A 391 -34.32 6.40 -43.46
N ALA A 392 -33.02 6.61 -43.66
CA ALA A 392 -32.14 7.17 -42.65
C ALA A 392 -31.01 8.00 -43.26
N TYR A 393 -30.20 8.61 -42.39
CA TYR A 393 -28.90 9.13 -42.77
C TYR A 393 -27.89 7.99 -42.72
N PHE A 394 -27.07 7.89 -43.75
CA PHE A 394 -26.04 6.88 -43.89
C PHE A 394 -24.67 7.54 -44.06
N LYS A 395 -23.66 6.84 -43.58
CA LYS A 395 -22.24 7.18 -43.75
C LYS A 395 -21.55 6.00 -44.39
N ARG A 396 -20.73 6.26 -45.41
CA ARG A 396 -19.87 5.23 -46.02
C ARG A 396 -18.78 4.83 -45.03
N LEU A 397 -18.58 3.52 -44.85
CA LEU A 397 -17.51 2.97 -44.00
C LEU A 397 -16.14 3.11 -44.65
#